data_AF-F0H4W6-F1
#
_entry.id   AF-F0H4W6-F1
#
_cell.length_a   1.000
_cell.length_b   1.000
_cell.length_c   1.000
_cell.angle_alpha   90.00
_cell.angle_beta   90.00
_cell.angle_gamma   90.00
#
_symmetry.space_group_name_H-M   'P 1'
#
loop_
_entity.id
_entity.type
_entity.pdbx_description
1 polymer ?
#
loop_
_entity_poly.entity_id
_entity_poly.type
_entity_poly.pdbx_seq_one_letter_code
_entity_poly.pdbx_strand_id
1 'polypeptide(L)'
;MKQHKNIRLLSAVMAAGLLFAGCSNDQVDDFFKKIVQAPPSSIERDVKGHEQIYAVHAILRMGYKGGMIGVGPDGNDSVQAYNTYHLVSSATSIPVMQEIDIAKDDDGQMTITTERDCFDVIASDDIYYGLELKYYDQNGMLINHQFSGYPFTKDKEGINIPDEDNATLLVHQHFFGIGNASLNKEVADSTSAGHGQQVRGLQMAYPRSLSAQPTYYDRYTFRAKDGNPEPATKFSTSNIYAPDGFVLGKNQVPFDADLAWKAIEVSGKPEALQPYTVGGKTYRLFKTIDPMELNKITPEIFTYEYRDTDPVEEELGKLFTEAYNDDFTDPDTEAPRQRYGHTVGFLRQKRSLDVGSDMDRLGFKGMMQFHRSDIAFQLQVRICHIMNKGQQHAGESEKPAKYCNTNNSEHGFLWDFNQLQPGWDSFDIDYPLSVRVIANTKDGEDKCFEDVKRFYPAADKAQLWRMLTQPRDFFIQYRQNVVLM
;
A
#
# COMPACT_ATOMS: atom_id res chain seq x y z
N MET A 1 47.50 -39.56 11.77
CA MET A 1 46.79 -40.75 12.31
C MET A 1 46.52 -40.73 13.84
N LYS A 2 46.56 -39.59 14.54
CA LYS A 2 46.14 -39.48 15.97
C LYS A 2 44.76 -38.79 16.18
N GLN A 3 44.24 -38.04 15.21
CA GLN A 3 42.97 -37.31 15.36
C GLN A 3 41.71 -38.18 15.24
N HIS A 4 41.72 -39.25 14.44
CA HIS A 4 40.52 -40.10 14.26
C HIS A 4 40.21 -41.04 15.45
N LYS A 5 41.15 -41.26 16.38
CA LYS A 5 40.89 -42.01 17.62
C LYS A 5 40.10 -41.18 18.65
N ASN A 6 40.28 -39.86 18.69
CA ASN A 6 39.59 -38.99 19.64
C ASN A 6 38.13 -38.74 19.29
N ILE A 7 37.78 -38.67 18.00
CA ILE A 7 36.38 -38.48 17.57
C ILE A 7 35.55 -39.72 17.89
N ARG A 8 36.06 -40.93 17.62
CA ARG A 8 35.34 -42.18 17.96
C ARG A 8 35.20 -42.38 19.47
N LEU A 9 36.16 -41.92 20.27
CA LEU A 9 36.06 -41.95 21.73
C LEU A 9 35.04 -40.93 22.24
N LEU A 10 34.98 -39.72 21.68
CA LEU A 10 33.95 -38.72 21.99
C LEU A 10 32.54 -39.18 21.58
N SER A 11 32.40 -39.81 20.42
CA SER A 11 31.12 -40.37 19.96
C SER A 11 30.67 -41.53 20.85
N ALA A 12 31.60 -42.38 21.31
CA ALA A 12 31.30 -43.47 22.23
C ALA A 12 30.95 -42.98 23.64
N VAL A 13 31.56 -41.89 24.11
CA VAL A 13 31.22 -41.27 25.41
C VAL A 13 29.89 -40.53 25.35
N MET A 14 29.56 -39.86 24.23
CA MET A 14 28.23 -39.26 24.04
C MET A 14 27.13 -40.33 23.88
N ALA A 15 27.40 -41.42 23.15
CA ALA A 15 26.46 -42.53 23.02
C ALA A 15 26.26 -43.29 24.35
N ALA A 16 27.31 -43.42 25.17
CA ALA A 16 27.20 -44.02 26.51
C ALA A 16 26.51 -43.08 27.52
N GLY A 17 26.68 -41.76 27.40
CA GLY A 17 25.97 -40.77 28.21
C GLY A 17 24.46 -40.73 27.92
N LEU A 18 24.06 -40.98 26.67
CA LEU A 18 22.67 -41.09 26.25
C LEU A 18 21.99 -42.41 26.69
N LEU A 19 22.75 -43.41 27.13
CA LEU A 19 22.22 -44.72 27.52
C LEU A 19 22.09 -44.96 29.04
N PHE A 20 22.50 -44.00 29.88
CA PHE A 20 22.42 -44.12 31.35
C PHE A 20 21.75 -42.96 32.10
N ALA A 21 21.22 -41.95 31.40
CA ALA A 21 20.37 -40.93 32.03
C ALA A 21 18.90 -41.34 31.89
N GLY A 22 18.38 -41.98 32.95
CA GLY A 22 16.96 -42.28 33.08
C GLY A 22 16.11 -41.01 33.06
N CYS A 23 14.93 -41.16 32.45
CA CYS A 23 13.98 -40.10 32.12
C CYS A 23 13.57 -39.24 33.32
N SER A 24 13.79 -37.93 33.23
CA SER A 24 12.77 -36.94 33.62
C SER A 24 12.83 -35.75 32.67
N ASN A 25 11.65 -35.27 32.25
CA ASN A 25 11.52 -34.15 31.28
C ASN A 25 12.18 -32.86 31.78
N ASP A 26 12.33 -32.71 33.10
CA ASP A 26 12.81 -31.47 33.72
C ASP A 26 14.30 -31.20 33.47
N GLN A 27 15.14 -32.24 33.30
CA GLN A 27 16.58 -32.05 33.06
C GLN A 27 16.92 -31.75 31.60
N VAL A 28 16.06 -32.14 30.67
CA VAL A 28 16.22 -31.83 29.24
C VAL A 28 15.90 -30.37 28.98
N ASP A 29 14.84 -29.85 29.61
CA ASP A 29 14.43 -28.44 29.52
C ASP A 29 15.47 -27.46 30.07
N ASP A 30 16.12 -27.80 31.18
CA ASP A 30 17.17 -26.95 31.78
C ASP A 30 18.47 -26.92 30.96
N PHE A 31 18.74 -27.98 30.19
CA PHE A 31 19.88 -28.02 29.27
C PHE A 31 19.62 -27.15 28.02
N PHE A 32 18.41 -27.23 27.44
CA PHE A 32 18.03 -26.41 26.29
C PHE A 32 17.94 -24.92 26.63
N LYS A 33 17.42 -24.54 27.81
CA LYS A 33 17.37 -23.13 28.23
C LYS A 33 18.74 -22.46 28.40
N LYS A 34 19.80 -23.22 28.66
CA LYS A 34 21.18 -22.69 28.80
C LYS A 34 21.93 -22.56 27.48
N ILE A 35 21.52 -23.28 26.44
CA ILE A 35 22.22 -23.34 25.14
C ILE A 35 21.44 -22.59 24.07
N VAL A 36 20.11 -22.54 24.17
CA VAL A 36 19.23 -21.79 23.28
C VAL A 36 19.03 -20.40 23.86
N GLN A 37 19.91 -19.48 23.50
CA GLN A 37 19.59 -18.06 23.60
C GLN A 37 18.52 -17.80 22.53
N ALA A 38 17.28 -17.56 22.96
CA ALA A 38 16.23 -17.14 22.03
C ALA A 38 16.74 -15.91 21.26
N PRO A 39 16.58 -15.86 19.92
CA PRO A 39 16.83 -14.64 19.18
C PRO A 39 16.10 -13.48 19.87
N PRO A 40 16.68 -12.27 19.92
CA PRO A 40 15.95 -11.10 20.38
C PRO A 40 14.61 -11.06 19.65
N SER A 41 13.52 -10.84 20.39
CA SER A 41 12.16 -10.78 19.83
C SER A 41 12.14 -9.83 18.64
N SER A 42 12.12 -10.38 17.42
CA SER A 42 11.84 -9.62 16.23
C SER A 42 10.35 -9.31 16.27
N ILE A 43 10.01 -8.02 16.30
CA ILE A 43 8.64 -7.59 16.06
C ILE A 43 8.35 -7.99 14.61
N GLU A 44 7.57 -9.05 14.42
CA GLU A 44 7.02 -9.39 13.11
C GLU A 44 6.36 -8.13 12.57
N ARG A 45 6.93 -7.62 11.49
CA ARG A 45 6.21 -6.68 10.64
C ARG A 45 5.18 -7.52 9.94
N ASP A 46 3.91 -7.25 10.22
CA ASP A 46 2.77 -7.95 9.61
C ASP A 46 2.61 -7.49 8.14
N VAL A 47 3.69 -7.56 7.36
CA VAL A 47 3.66 -7.51 5.90
C VAL A 47 3.34 -8.94 5.47
N LYS A 48 2.05 -9.26 5.42
CA LYS A 48 1.57 -10.50 4.83
C LYS A 48 1.77 -10.38 3.33
N GLY A 49 2.54 -11.27 2.73
CA GLY A 49 2.77 -11.33 1.29
C GLY A 49 2.57 -12.76 0.79
N HIS A 50 1.89 -12.92 -0.35
CA HIS A 50 1.87 -14.14 -1.14
C HIS A 50 3.32 -14.49 -1.50
N GLU A 51 3.73 -15.77 -1.42
CA GLU A 51 5.11 -16.20 -1.69
C GLU A 51 5.64 -15.69 -3.05
N GLN A 52 4.73 -15.46 -4.00
CA GLN A 52 5.03 -15.04 -5.37
C GLN A 52 5.43 -13.57 -5.53
N ILE A 53 5.00 -12.64 -4.65
CA ILE A 53 5.43 -11.23 -4.76
C ILE A 53 6.77 -11.06 -4.04
N TYR A 54 7.80 -10.69 -4.80
CA TYR A 54 9.16 -10.48 -4.30
C TYR A 54 9.54 -9.00 -4.26
N ALA A 55 9.06 -8.21 -5.22
CA ALA A 55 9.31 -6.79 -5.27
C ALA A 55 8.09 -6.00 -5.74
N VAL A 56 8.04 -4.74 -5.33
CA VAL A 56 7.04 -3.75 -5.70
C VAL A 56 7.77 -2.51 -6.23
N HIS A 57 7.32 -2.01 -7.37
CA HIS A 57 7.73 -0.72 -7.90
C HIS A 57 6.50 0.19 -7.90
N ALA A 58 6.48 1.17 -7.00
CA ALA A 58 5.41 2.13 -6.87
C ALA A 58 5.81 3.43 -7.57
N ILE A 59 5.03 3.83 -8.58
CA ILE A 59 5.26 5.04 -9.37
C ILE A 59 4.14 6.02 -9.12
N LEU A 60 4.47 7.27 -8.79
CA LEU A 60 3.52 8.35 -8.63
C LEU A 60 3.80 9.47 -9.64
N ARG A 61 2.84 9.75 -10.52
CA ARG A 61 2.96 10.77 -11.58
C ARG A 61 1.96 11.90 -11.37
N MET A 62 2.46 13.12 -11.24
CA MET A 62 1.63 14.31 -11.24
C MET A 62 0.95 14.47 -12.61
N GLY A 63 -0.29 14.91 -12.57
CA GLY A 63 -1.11 15.16 -13.74
C GLY A 63 -2.29 16.06 -13.44
N TYR A 64 -3.16 16.21 -14.43
CA TYR A 64 -4.39 16.98 -14.33
C TYR A 64 -5.50 16.30 -15.15
N LYS A 65 -6.76 16.66 -14.89
CA LYS A 65 -7.90 16.17 -15.68
C LYS A 65 -7.76 16.60 -17.14
N GLY A 66 -7.67 15.63 -18.02
CA GLY A 66 -7.56 15.81 -19.46
C GLY A 66 -8.92 16.06 -20.12
N GLY A 67 -9.03 15.71 -21.40
CA GLY A 67 -10.30 15.68 -22.12
C GLY A 67 -10.90 14.28 -22.16
N MET A 68 -12.07 14.18 -22.81
CA MET A 68 -12.61 12.88 -23.22
C MET A 68 -11.77 12.31 -24.37
N ILE A 69 -11.48 11.01 -24.31
CA ILE A 69 -10.84 10.26 -25.39
C ILE A 69 -11.73 9.07 -25.76
N GLY A 70 -11.67 8.66 -27.03
CA GLY A 70 -12.29 7.42 -27.48
C GLY A 70 -11.40 6.23 -27.18
N VAL A 71 -11.95 5.18 -26.57
CA VAL A 71 -11.28 3.89 -26.35
C VAL A 71 -12.07 2.72 -26.95
N GLY A 72 -11.45 1.54 -27.00
CA GLY A 72 -12.05 0.32 -27.54
C GLY A 72 -11.81 0.12 -29.04
N PRO A 73 -12.52 -0.87 -29.65
CA PRO A 73 -12.35 -1.25 -31.05
C PRO A 73 -12.57 -0.13 -32.05
N ASP A 74 -13.67 0.61 -31.86
CA ASP A 74 -14.12 1.66 -32.78
C ASP A 74 -13.84 3.07 -32.24
N GLY A 75 -13.25 3.17 -31.03
CA GLY A 75 -13.03 4.46 -30.35
C GLY A 75 -14.33 5.14 -29.90
N ASN A 76 -15.44 4.42 -29.85
CA ASN A 76 -16.76 4.97 -29.52
C ASN A 76 -16.98 5.12 -28.00
N ASP A 77 -16.25 4.37 -27.18
CA ASP A 77 -16.36 4.47 -25.73
C ASP A 77 -15.61 5.72 -25.27
N SER A 78 -16.37 6.76 -24.95
CA SER A 78 -15.82 8.04 -24.53
C SER A 78 -15.51 8.01 -23.03
N VAL A 79 -14.23 8.13 -22.69
CA VAL A 79 -13.76 8.13 -21.30
C VAL A 79 -13.02 9.41 -20.97
N GLN A 80 -13.24 9.94 -19.77
CA GLN A 80 -12.50 11.10 -19.26
C GLN A 80 -11.07 10.64 -18.94
N ALA A 81 -10.06 11.14 -19.64
CA ALA A 81 -8.66 10.82 -19.37
C ALA A 81 -8.03 11.77 -18.34
N TYR A 82 -6.99 11.31 -17.67
CA TYR A 82 -6.06 12.12 -16.91
C TYR A 82 -4.71 12.17 -17.63
N ASN A 83 -4.20 13.38 -17.82
CA ASN A 83 -2.88 13.57 -18.42
C ASN A 83 -1.85 13.55 -17.29
N THR A 84 -1.16 12.42 -17.11
CA THR A 84 -0.03 12.30 -16.18
C THR A 84 1.29 12.33 -16.94
N TYR A 85 2.41 12.60 -16.27
CA TYR A 85 3.67 12.90 -16.96
C TYR A 85 4.84 12.05 -16.46
N HIS A 86 5.55 11.44 -17.41
CA HIS A 86 6.80 10.73 -17.19
C HIS A 86 7.98 11.70 -17.39
N LEU A 87 8.24 12.55 -16.40
CA LEU A 87 9.32 13.55 -16.44
C LEU A 87 10.33 13.33 -15.31
N VAL A 88 11.60 13.12 -15.68
CA VAL A 88 12.72 13.01 -14.73
C VAL A 88 13.09 14.40 -14.19
N SER A 89 13.41 14.48 -12.89
CA SER A 89 13.25 15.66 -12.01
C SER A 89 14.00 16.96 -12.33
N SER A 90 14.84 17.01 -13.37
CA SER A 90 15.62 18.22 -13.69
C SER A 90 14.85 19.29 -14.47
N ALA A 91 13.63 19.00 -14.94
CA ALA A 91 12.86 19.91 -15.79
C ALA A 91 11.85 20.81 -15.04
N THR A 92 11.59 20.55 -13.75
CA THR A 92 10.47 21.16 -13.00
C THR A 92 10.85 21.55 -11.57
N SER A 93 10.11 22.51 -10.98
CA SER A 93 10.37 23.02 -9.62
C SER A 93 10.24 21.96 -8.51
N ILE A 94 9.47 20.90 -8.77
CA ILE A 94 9.27 19.74 -7.89
C ILE A 94 9.21 18.47 -8.76
N PRO A 95 9.42 17.27 -8.17
CA PRO A 95 9.30 16.01 -8.88
C PRO A 95 7.89 15.82 -9.45
N VAL A 96 7.80 15.64 -10.76
CA VAL A 96 6.55 15.30 -11.46
C VAL A 96 6.34 13.79 -11.46
N MET A 97 7.42 13.02 -11.60
CA MET A 97 7.41 11.56 -11.42
C MET A 97 8.29 11.20 -10.22
N GLN A 98 7.79 10.29 -9.40
CA GLN A 98 8.45 9.78 -8.20
C GLN A 98 8.31 8.27 -8.14
N GLU A 99 9.35 7.58 -7.68
CA GLU A 99 9.40 6.13 -7.63
C GLU A 99 9.90 5.69 -6.26
N ILE A 100 9.30 4.62 -5.74
CA ILE A 100 9.75 3.91 -4.54
C ILE A 100 9.77 2.42 -4.87
N ASP A 101 10.94 1.81 -4.72
CA ASP A 101 11.10 0.37 -4.89
C ASP A 101 11.16 -0.30 -3.53
N ILE A 102 10.46 -1.41 -3.43
CA ILE A 102 10.43 -2.28 -2.27
C ILE A 102 10.80 -3.68 -2.74
N ALA A 103 11.73 -4.33 -2.05
CA ALA A 103 12.07 -5.72 -2.29
C ALA A 103 12.24 -6.47 -0.97
N LYS A 104 12.14 -7.80 -1.02
CA LYS A 104 12.53 -8.65 0.11
C LYS A 104 14.04 -8.57 0.33
N ASP A 105 14.47 -8.28 1.56
CA ASP A 105 15.87 -8.39 1.97
C ASP A 105 16.29 -9.86 2.18
N ASP A 106 17.54 -10.06 2.59
CA ASP A 106 18.12 -11.38 2.89
C ASP A 106 17.35 -12.14 3.99
N ASP A 107 16.61 -11.43 4.86
CA ASP A 107 15.77 -11.99 5.92
C ASP A 107 14.32 -12.20 5.47
N GLY A 108 14.02 -11.94 4.20
CA GLY A 108 12.69 -12.04 3.60
C GLY A 108 11.74 -10.90 3.96
N GLN A 109 12.24 -9.82 4.58
CA GLN A 109 11.44 -8.66 4.98
C GLN A 109 11.36 -7.65 3.85
N MET A 110 10.18 -7.06 3.64
CA MET A 110 10.02 -5.98 2.66
C MET A 110 10.73 -4.71 3.14
N THR A 111 11.63 -4.18 2.31
CA THR A 111 12.45 -3.00 2.59
C THR A 111 12.52 -2.10 1.37
N ILE A 112 12.62 -0.79 1.60
CA ILE A 112 12.80 0.20 0.54
C ILE A 112 14.24 0.11 0.03
N THR A 113 14.41 0.02 -1.29
CA THR A 113 15.72 -0.10 -1.95
C THR A 113 16.10 1.16 -2.75
N THR A 114 15.15 2.05 -3.01
CA THR A 114 15.39 3.35 -3.67
C THR A 114 15.96 4.40 -2.71
N GLU A 115 16.66 5.39 -3.28
CA GLU A 115 17.06 6.58 -2.53
C GLU A 115 15.84 7.37 -2.02
N ARG A 116 14.78 7.46 -2.83
CA ARG A 116 13.50 8.02 -2.39
C ARG A 116 12.75 6.99 -1.56
N ASP A 117 12.32 7.41 -0.37
CA ASP A 117 11.53 6.60 0.57
C ASP A 117 10.18 7.25 0.90
N CYS A 118 9.88 8.40 0.26
CA CYS A 118 8.66 9.15 0.49
C CYS A 118 8.21 9.92 -0.76
N PHE A 119 6.90 9.89 -1.04
CA PHE A 119 6.25 10.71 -2.04
C PHE A 119 5.92 12.09 -1.46
N ASP A 120 6.38 13.15 -2.14
CA ASP A 120 5.99 14.52 -1.86
C ASP A 120 4.89 14.96 -2.83
N VAL A 121 3.77 15.40 -2.30
CA VAL A 121 2.58 15.75 -3.08
C VAL A 121 1.99 17.09 -2.63
N ILE A 122 1.12 17.67 -3.45
CA ILE A 122 0.47 18.96 -3.22
C ILE A 122 -1.04 18.74 -3.24
N ALA A 123 -1.72 19.24 -2.21
CA ALA A 123 -3.17 19.30 -2.21
C ALA A 123 -3.65 20.37 -3.20
N SER A 124 -4.55 19.98 -4.11
CA SER A 124 -5.09 20.87 -5.14
C SER A 124 -6.40 20.31 -5.69
N ASP A 125 -7.27 21.22 -6.14
CA ASP A 125 -8.47 20.84 -6.90
C ASP A 125 -8.14 20.47 -8.36
N ASP A 126 -7.03 20.99 -8.90
CA ASP A 126 -6.65 20.87 -10.31
C ASP A 126 -5.51 19.87 -10.58
N ILE A 127 -4.81 19.42 -9.53
CA ILE A 127 -3.68 18.49 -9.63
C ILE A 127 -4.07 17.13 -9.06
N TYR A 128 -3.75 16.11 -9.84
CA TYR A 128 -3.99 14.71 -9.54
C TYR A 128 -2.67 13.94 -9.60
N TYR A 129 -2.61 12.79 -8.94
CA TYR A 129 -1.42 11.94 -8.91
C TYR A 129 -1.79 10.53 -9.35
N GLY A 130 -1.34 10.13 -10.53
CA GLY A 130 -1.49 8.77 -11.03
C GLY A 130 -0.56 7.82 -10.29
N LEU A 131 -1.13 6.94 -9.47
CA LEU A 131 -0.42 5.85 -8.81
C LEU A 131 -0.45 4.64 -9.72
N GLU A 132 0.72 4.08 -10.02
CA GLU A 132 0.89 2.81 -10.71
C GLU A 132 1.73 1.88 -9.85
N LEU A 133 1.21 0.66 -9.62
CA LEU A 133 1.84 -0.36 -8.81
C LEU A 133 2.22 -1.54 -9.71
N LYS A 134 3.50 -1.85 -9.75
CA LYS A 134 4.04 -3.01 -10.48
C LYS A 134 4.59 -4.02 -9.50
N TYR A 135 4.18 -5.27 -9.66
CA TYR A 135 4.57 -6.38 -8.80
C TYR A 135 5.43 -7.36 -9.57
N TYR A 136 6.53 -7.80 -8.96
CA TYR A 136 7.49 -8.69 -9.57
C TYR A 136 7.70 -9.94 -8.74
N ASP A 137 7.92 -11.06 -9.43
CA ASP A 137 8.35 -12.31 -8.81
C ASP A 137 9.86 -12.29 -8.48
N GLN A 138 10.34 -13.38 -7.87
CA GLN A 138 11.76 -13.56 -7.53
C GLN A 138 12.72 -13.51 -8.73
N ASN A 139 12.21 -13.68 -9.96
CA ASN A 139 13.00 -13.63 -11.19
C ASN A 139 12.95 -12.24 -11.84
N GLY A 140 12.27 -11.26 -11.23
CA GLY A 140 12.07 -9.93 -11.79
C GLY A 140 11.03 -9.88 -12.92
N MET A 141 10.17 -10.90 -13.04
CA MET A 141 9.08 -10.89 -14.01
C MET A 141 7.86 -10.16 -13.46
N LEU A 142 7.23 -9.30 -14.27
CA LEU A 142 6.01 -8.59 -13.92
C LEU A 142 4.83 -9.57 -13.81
N ILE A 143 4.09 -9.53 -12.71
CA ILE A 143 3.03 -10.50 -12.37
C ILE A 143 1.65 -9.88 -12.14
N ASN A 144 1.45 -8.59 -12.45
CA ASN A 144 0.14 -7.93 -12.29
C ASN A 144 -1.02 -8.71 -12.95
N HIS A 145 -0.82 -9.21 -14.17
CA HIS A 145 -1.76 -10.06 -14.89
C HIS A 145 -2.29 -11.27 -14.11
N GLN A 146 -1.51 -11.82 -13.16
CA GLN A 146 -1.93 -12.98 -12.36
C GLN A 146 -3.13 -12.67 -11.47
N PHE A 147 -3.34 -11.41 -11.12
CA PHE A 147 -4.45 -10.95 -10.27
C PHE A 147 -5.66 -10.45 -11.07
N SER A 148 -5.52 -10.28 -12.39
CA SER A 148 -6.57 -9.78 -13.28
C SER A 148 -7.20 -10.86 -14.17
N GLY A 149 -6.86 -12.12 -13.91
CA GLY A 149 -7.26 -13.28 -14.69
C GLY A 149 -8.78 -13.52 -14.71
N TYR A 150 -9.33 -13.78 -15.90
CA TYR A 150 -10.73 -14.16 -16.06
C TYR A 150 -10.88 -15.31 -17.08
N PRO A 151 -10.60 -16.56 -16.69
CA PRO A 151 -10.62 -17.71 -17.58
C PRO A 151 -12.04 -18.17 -17.91
N PHE A 152 -12.15 -18.98 -18.97
CA PHE A 152 -13.38 -19.65 -19.40
C PHE A 152 -13.19 -21.17 -19.38
N THR A 153 -14.28 -21.89 -19.15
CA THR A 153 -14.34 -23.36 -19.15
C THR A 153 -15.55 -23.84 -19.97
N LYS A 154 -15.65 -25.14 -20.23
CA LYS A 154 -16.75 -25.74 -20.99
C LYS A 154 -17.84 -26.28 -20.08
N ASP A 155 -19.10 -25.97 -20.38
CA ASP A 155 -20.23 -26.65 -19.77
C ASP A 155 -20.42 -28.07 -20.34
N LYS A 156 -21.48 -28.76 -19.89
CA LYS A 156 -21.76 -30.16 -20.29
C LYS A 156 -22.16 -30.27 -21.77
N GLU A 157 -22.61 -29.17 -22.35
CA GLU A 157 -23.07 -29.03 -23.72
C GLU A 157 -21.95 -28.54 -24.66
N GLY A 158 -20.76 -28.25 -24.13
CA GLY A 158 -19.58 -27.80 -24.87
C GLY A 158 -19.56 -26.29 -25.17
N ILE A 159 -20.39 -25.50 -24.48
CA ILE A 159 -20.41 -24.04 -24.56
C ILE A 159 -19.38 -23.47 -23.59
N ASN A 160 -18.64 -22.44 -24.04
CA ASN A 160 -17.72 -21.73 -23.15
C ASN A 160 -18.50 -20.85 -22.18
N ILE A 161 -18.26 -21.04 -20.89
CA ILE A 161 -18.82 -20.28 -19.79
C ILE A 161 -17.68 -19.70 -18.94
N PRO A 162 -17.88 -18.55 -18.28
CA PRO A 162 -16.88 -18.03 -17.35
C PRO A 162 -16.54 -19.04 -16.25
N ASP A 163 -15.25 -19.25 -16.01
CA ASP A 163 -14.76 -20.07 -14.91
C ASP A 163 -14.57 -19.21 -13.67
N GLU A 164 -15.69 -18.82 -13.07
CA GLU A 164 -15.72 -17.89 -11.93
C GLU A 164 -14.95 -18.42 -10.71
N ASP A 165 -14.84 -19.75 -10.55
CA ASP A 165 -14.13 -20.37 -9.42
C ASP A 165 -12.60 -20.28 -9.57
N ASN A 166 -12.07 -20.11 -10.80
CA ASN A 166 -10.65 -19.89 -11.08
C ASN A 166 -10.31 -18.45 -11.48
N ALA A 167 -11.28 -17.53 -11.44
CA ALA A 167 -11.10 -16.15 -11.86
C ALA A 167 -10.46 -15.28 -10.77
N THR A 168 -9.17 -14.98 -10.92
CA THR A 168 -8.45 -14.10 -9.97
C THR A 168 -8.99 -12.67 -9.97
N LEU A 169 -9.52 -12.18 -11.09
CA LEU A 169 -10.20 -10.88 -11.17
C LEU A 169 -11.37 -10.78 -10.16
N LEU A 170 -12.10 -11.86 -9.91
CA LEU A 170 -13.30 -11.83 -9.07
C LEU A 170 -13.00 -11.80 -7.56
N VAL A 171 -11.77 -12.11 -7.18
CA VAL A 171 -11.37 -12.29 -5.78
C VAL A 171 -10.28 -11.30 -5.35
N HIS A 172 -9.62 -10.58 -6.27
CA HIS A 172 -8.62 -9.57 -5.91
C HIS A 172 -9.14 -8.15 -6.04
N GLN A 173 -8.81 -7.32 -5.04
CA GLN A 173 -8.97 -5.86 -5.11
C GLN A 173 -7.97 -5.18 -4.18
N HIS A 174 -7.37 -4.08 -4.65
CA HIS A 174 -6.57 -3.21 -3.81
C HIS A 174 -7.48 -2.31 -2.99
N PHE A 175 -7.17 -2.20 -1.70
CA PHE A 175 -7.71 -1.17 -0.83
C PHE A 175 -6.59 -0.23 -0.39
N PHE A 176 -6.94 1.04 -0.28
CA PHE A 176 -6.03 2.10 0.11
C PHE A 176 -6.56 2.77 1.37
N GLY A 177 -5.69 2.92 2.36
CA GLY A 177 -6.04 3.51 3.64
C GLY A 177 -4.85 4.18 4.29
N ILE A 178 -4.98 4.48 5.57
CA ILE A 178 -3.91 5.06 6.36
C ILE A 178 -3.34 3.98 7.29
N GLY A 179 -2.05 3.71 7.13
CA GLY A 179 -1.26 2.82 7.97
C GLY A 179 -0.65 3.54 9.17
N ASN A 180 0.02 2.77 10.03
CA ASN A 180 0.64 3.26 11.25
C ASN A 180 2.12 2.85 11.40
N ALA A 181 2.76 2.38 10.34
CA ALA A 181 4.18 2.05 10.34
C ALA A 181 4.78 2.28 8.95
N SER A 182 6.11 2.45 8.88
CA SER A 182 6.85 2.50 7.62
C SER A 182 7.82 1.32 7.52
N LEU A 183 8.21 1.00 6.29
CA LEU A 183 9.25 0.01 6.02
C LEU A 183 10.63 0.52 6.47
N ASN A 184 11.55 -0.45 6.59
CA ASN A 184 12.97 -0.14 6.66
C ASN A 184 13.45 0.33 5.28
N LYS A 185 14.64 0.92 5.27
CA LYS A 185 15.32 1.30 4.04
C LYS A 185 16.74 0.76 4.03
N GLU A 186 17.13 0.13 2.94
CA GLU A 186 18.51 -0.23 2.67
C GLU A 186 19.30 1.01 2.26
N VAL A 187 20.44 1.24 2.90
CA VAL A 187 21.38 2.28 2.48
C VAL A 187 22.50 1.61 1.70
N ALA A 188 22.62 1.98 0.41
CA ALA A 188 23.75 1.58 -0.40
C ALA A 188 25.03 2.24 0.16
N ASP A 189 25.85 1.47 0.85
CA ASP A 189 27.12 1.96 1.39
C ASP A 189 28.16 1.98 0.26
N SER A 190 28.55 3.16 -0.19
CA SER A 190 29.48 3.34 -1.33
C SER A 190 30.92 2.86 -1.06
N THR A 191 31.22 2.29 0.12
CA THR A 191 32.61 2.04 0.57
C THR A 191 32.90 0.69 1.22
N SER A 192 31.95 -0.24 1.34
CA SER A 192 32.19 -1.47 2.12
C SER A 192 31.58 -2.71 1.48
N ALA A 193 32.42 -3.67 1.09
CA ALA A 193 31.98 -5.04 0.85
C ALA A 193 31.60 -5.68 2.19
N GLY A 194 30.34 -5.50 2.62
CA GLY A 194 29.80 -6.13 3.82
C GLY A 194 28.60 -5.37 4.40
N HIS A 195 27.43 -5.99 4.33
CA HIS A 195 26.15 -5.63 4.98
C HIS A 195 25.77 -4.15 4.99
N GLY A 196 24.89 -3.76 4.06
CA GLY A 196 24.31 -2.41 4.00
C GLY A 196 23.70 -1.99 5.33
N GLN A 197 24.01 -0.78 5.77
CA GLN A 197 23.40 -0.20 6.96
C GLN A 197 21.91 0.03 6.69
N GLN A 198 21.03 -0.57 7.49
CA GLN A 198 19.59 -0.41 7.34
C GLN A 198 19.09 0.77 8.19
N VAL A 199 18.36 1.71 7.59
CA VAL A 199 17.64 2.75 8.34
C VAL A 199 16.33 2.16 8.83
N ARG A 200 16.12 2.24 10.15
CA ARG A 200 14.92 1.68 10.79
C ARG A 200 13.69 2.52 10.45
N GLY A 201 12.65 1.85 9.96
CA GLY A 201 11.34 2.44 9.72
C GLY A 201 10.66 2.96 10.99
N LEU A 202 9.69 3.84 10.79
CA LEU A 202 8.89 4.45 11.84
C LEU A 202 7.78 3.52 12.31
N GLN A 203 7.38 3.68 13.57
CA GLN A 203 6.28 2.95 14.19
C GLN A 203 5.28 3.91 14.79
N MET A 204 4.03 3.46 14.95
CA MET A 204 2.89 4.32 15.30
C MET A 204 2.87 5.62 14.49
N ALA A 205 3.28 5.56 13.24
CA ALA A 205 3.50 6.65 12.31
C ALA A 205 2.20 7.19 11.69
N TYR A 206 1.15 7.31 12.51
CA TYR A 206 -0.14 7.92 12.16
C TYR A 206 0.04 9.32 11.58
N PRO A 207 -1.00 9.88 10.92
CA PRO A 207 -0.93 11.21 10.34
C PRO A 207 -0.42 12.26 11.32
N ARG A 208 0.66 12.96 10.91
CA ARG A 208 1.35 13.95 11.75
C ARG A 208 1.79 15.16 10.93
N SER A 209 2.03 16.28 11.61
CA SER A 209 2.52 17.51 10.96
C SER A 209 3.93 17.36 10.39
N LEU A 210 4.32 18.25 9.48
CA LEU A 210 5.63 18.22 8.81
C LEU A 210 6.70 19.09 9.50
N SER A 211 6.40 19.62 10.69
CA SER A 211 7.33 20.46 11.42
C SER A 211 8.54 19.66 11.95
N ALA A 212 9.59 20.36 12.36
CA ALA A 212 10.79 19.74 12.94
C ALA A 212 10.50 18.91 14.21
N GLN A 213 9.44 19.25 14.93
CA GLN A 213 8.90 18.46 16.05
C GLN A 213 7.47 18.05 15.68
N PRO A 214 7.30 16.99 14.89
CA PRO A 214 5.99 16.61 14.37
C PRO A 214 5.04 16.28 15.51
N THR A 215 3.78 16.66 15.36
CA THR A 215 2.70 16.30 16.27
C THR A 215 1.67 15.46 15.54
N TYR A 216 1.07 14.51 16.24
CA TYR A 216 -0.05 13.75 15.71
C TYR A 216 -1.24 14.65 15.43
N TYR A 217 -1.97 14.33 14.36
CA TYR A 217 -3.32 14.84 14.18
C TYR A 217 -4.29 13.98 14.97
N ASP A 218 -4.88 14.55 16.01
CA ASP A 218 -5.68 13.81 17.00
C ASP A 218 -6.83 13.06 16.32
N ARG A 219 -7.47 13.71 15.33
CA ARG A 219 -8.57 13.19 14.52
C ARG A 219 -8.27 11.86 13.83
N TYR A 220 -7.02 11.65 13.42
CA TYR A 220 -6.60 10.47 12.66
C TYR A 220 -5.79 9.48 13.49
N THR A 221 -5.63 9.74 14.80
CA THR A 221 -4.70 9.00 15.65
C THR A 221 -5.38 8.39 16.86
N PHE A 222 -6.20 9.16 17.58
CA PHE A 222 -6.74 8.73 18.87
C PHE A 222 -8.20 8.31 18.78
N ARG A 223 -8.55 7.28 19.54
CA ARG A 223 -9.94 6.93 19.78
C ARG A 223 -10.56 7.93 20.75
N ALA A 224 -11.69 8.51 20.35
CA ALA A 224 -12.46 9.41 21.18
C ALA A 224 -13.66 8.68 21.80
N LYS A 225 -13.87 8.88 23.10
CA LYS A 225 -15.08 8.46 23.82
C LYS A 225 -15.61 9.65 24.59
N ASP A 226 -16.84 10.06 24.30
CA ASP A 226 -17.48 11.23 24.90
C ASP A 226 -16.62 12.51 24.79
N GLY A 227 -15.95 12.69 23.65
CA GLY A 227 -15.07 13.82 23.37
C GLY A 227 -13.69 13.77 24.06
N ASN A 228 -13.39 12.73 24.82
CA ASN A 228 -12.13 12.56 25.56
C ASN A 228 -11.29 11.41 24.97
N PRO A 229 -9.95 11.46 25.12
CA PRO A 229 -9.09 10.37 24.66
C PRO A 229 -9.32 9.13 25.52
N GLU A 230 -9.50 7.98 24.89
CA GLU A 230 -9.74 6.73 25.60
C GLU A 230 -8.42 6.15 26.14
N PRO A 231 -8.23 5.98 27.46
CA PRO A 231 -7.02 5.39 28.01
C PRO A 231 -6.83 3.93 27.55
N ALA A 232 -5.57 3.50 27.47
CA ALA A 232 -5.25 2.10 27.22
C ALA A 232 -5.85 1.18 28.29
N THR A 233 -6.14 -0.05 27.88
CA THR A 233 -6.56 -1.12 28.79
C THR A 233 -5.60 -2.29 28.66
N LYS A 234 -5.66 -3.25 29.58
CA LYS A 234 -4.90 -4.51 29.47
C LYS A 234 -5.19 -5.33 28.21
N PHE A 235 -6.23 -4.97 27.45
CA PHE A 235 -6.66 -5.67 26.24
C PHE A 235 -6.49 -4.82 24.98
N SER A 236 -6.06 -3.56 25.08
CA SER A 236 -5.82 -2.76 23.88
C SER A 236 -4.46 -3.09 23.30
N THR A 237 -4.46 -3.51 22.04
CA THR A 237 -3.28 -3.97 21.30
C THR A 237 -2.56 -2.84 20.57
N SER A 238 -3.25 -1.72 20.31
CA SER A 238 -2.67 -0.54 19.67
C SER A 238 -2.88 0.71 20.54
N ASN A 239 -1.78 1.28 21.03
CA ASN A 239 -1.80 2.44 21.94
C ASN A 239 -0.62 3.38 21.67
N ILE A 240 -0.80 4.67 21.95
CA ILE A 240 0.25 5.69 21.84
C ILE A 240 0.44 6.39 23.17
N TYR A 241 1.71 6.68 23.51
CA TYR A 241 2.04 7.54 24.64
C TYR A 241 1.68 8.99 24.33
N ALA A 242 0.86 9.59 25.18
CA ALA A 242 0.58 11.02 25.15
C ALA A 242 0.88 11.65 26.52
N PRO A 243 1.22 12.95 26.57
CA PRO A 243 1.40 13.67 27.82
C PRO A 243 0.19 13.53 28.74
N ASP A 244 0.43 13.39 30.04
CA ASP A 244 -0.66 13.30 31.02
C ASP A 244 -1.54 14.57 30.95
N GLY A 245 -2.86 14.39 30.91
CA GLY A 245 -3.83 15.48 30.79
C GLY A 245 -3.90 16.18 29.42
N PHE A 246 -3.37 15.59 28.34
CA PHE A 246 -3.55 16.18 27.01
C PHE A 246 -5.04 16.27 26.60
N VAL A 247 -5.36 17.24 25.76
CA VAL A 247 -6.73 17.53 25.30
C VAL A 247 -6.85 17.21 23.82
N LEU A 248 -7.82 16.36 23.46
CA LEU A 248 -8.11 16.04 22.06
C LEU A 248 -8.54 17.28 21.25
N GLY A 249 -8.18 17.29 19.97
CA GLY A 249 -8.49 18.33 19.01
C GLY A 249 -7.51 19.50 19.02
N LYS A 250 -6.44 19.43 19.84
CA LYS A 250 -5.39 20.45 19.89
C LYS A 250 -4.15 20.06 19.09
N ASN A 251 -4.01 18.80 18.66
CA ASN A 251 -2.87 18.27 17.90
C ASN A 251 -1.53 18.55 18.59
N GLN A 252 -1.50 18.36 19.91
CA GLN A 252 -0.37 18.73 20.77
C GLN A 252 0.52 17.53 21.17
N VAL A 253 0.13 16.31 20.80
CA VAL A 253 0.91 15.12 21.15
C VAL A 253 2.09 15.00 20.18
N PRO A 254 3.34 15.13 20.64
CA PRO A 254 4.51 14.98 19.77
C PRO A 254 4.66 13.53 19.32
N PHE A 255 5.05 13.34 18.07
CA PHE A 255 5.56 12.06 17.58
C PHE A 255 7.01 11.90 18.04
N ASP A 256 7.28 10.80 18.72
CA ASP A 256 8.61 10.42 19.19
C ASP A 256 8.79 8.92 18.92
N ALA A 257 9.85 8.57 18.19
CA ALA A 257 10.05 7.21 17.71
C ALA A 257 10.34 6.24 18.86
N ASP A 258 11.05 6.67 19.90
CA ASP A 258 11.38 5.82 21.05
C ASP A 258 10.13 5.56 21.90
N LEU A 259 9.30 6.58 22.10
CA LEU A 259 7.98 6.41 22.73
C LEU A 259 7.06 5.50 21.90
N ALA A 260 7.10 5.59 20.56
CA ALA A 260 6.32 4.71 19.70
C ALA A 260 6.75 3.24 19.85
N TRP A 261 8.06 2.95 19.80
CA TRP A 261 8.58 1.60 20.04
C TRP A 261 8.26 1.12 21.46
N LYS A 262 8.38 1.98 22.46
CA LYS A 262 8.04 1.62 23.84
C LYS A 262 6.55 1.29 23.99
N ALA A 263 5.68 2.05 23.32
CA ALA A 263 4.25 1.81 23.33
C ALA A 263 3.90 0.43 22.74
N ILE A 264 4.56 0.01 21.65
CA ILE A 264 4.40 -1.33 21.07
C ILE A 264 4.86 -2.40 22.07
N GLU A 265 6.03 -2.21 22.68
CA GLU A 265 6.63 -3.19 23.61
C GLU A 265 5.70 -3.52 24.80
N VAL A 266 4.98 -2.52 25.32
CA VAL A 266 4.16 -2.67 26.53
C VAL A 266 2.66 -2.83 26.25
N SER A 267 2.20 -2.55 25.02
CA SER A 267 0.78 -2.72 24.66
C SER A 267 0.32 -4.16 24.86
N GLY A 268 -0.90 -4.35 25.35
CA GLY A 268 -1.44 -5.67 25.71
C GLY A 268 -0.84 -6.29 27.00
N LYS A 269 0.05 -5.59 27.72
CA LYS A 269 0.64 -6.05 28.98
C LYS A 269 0.17 -5.20 30.18
N PRO A 270 0.28 -5.68 31.44
CA PRO A 270 -0.09 -4.90 32.63
C PRO A 270 0.62 -3.55 32.75
N GLU A 271 1.85 -3.44 32.23
CA GLU A 271 2.66 -2.23 32.20
C GLU A 271 2.01 -1.10 31.38
N ALA A 272 1.11 -1.43 30.44
CA ALA A 272 0.39 -0.43 29.65
C ALA A 272 -0.47 0.53 30.49
N LEU A 273 -0.82 0.13 31.72
CA LEU A 273 -1.63 0.93 32.65
C LEU A 273 -0.78 1.86 33.52
N GLN A 274 0.55 1.73 33.49
CA GLN A 274 1.45 2.49 34.33
C GLN A 274 1.91 3.78 33.62
N PRO A 275 2.08 4.90 34.36
CA PRO A 275 2.66 6.11 33.80
C PRO A 275 4.13 5.87 33.44
N TYR A 276 4.59 6.52 32.37
CA TYR A 276 5.97 6.48 31.91
C TYR A 276 6.58 7.88 32.01
N THR A 277 7.73 8.02 32.67
CA THR A 277 8.40 9.32 32.85
C THR A 277 9.67 9.36 32.03
N VAL A 278 9.76 10.31 31.09
CA VAL A 278 10.94 10.56 30.27
C VAL A 278 11.14 12.07 30.12
N GLY A 279 12.38 12.55 30.23
CA GLY A 279 12.70 13.98 30.09
C GLY A 279 11.96 14.90 31.07
N GLY A 280 11.60 14.40 32.27
CA GLY A 280 10.85 15.15 33.29
C GLY A 280 9.36 15.33 32.98
N LYS A 281 8.84 14.71 31.92
CA LYS A 281 7.41 14.70 31.57
C LYS A 281 6.82 13.32 31.81
N THR A 282 5.58 13.29 32.27
CA THR A 282 4.81 12.06 32.49
C THR A 282 3.90 11.79 31.29
N TYR A 283 3.92 10.56 30.82
CA TYR A 283 3.13 10.06 29.70
C TYR A 283 2.24 8.90 30.14
N ARG A 284 1.11 8.73 29.47
CA ARG A 284 0.22 7.57 29.60
C ARG A 284 -0.17 7.05 28.24
N LEU A 285 -0.53 5.77 28.16
CA LEU A 285 -1.01 5.17 26.92
C LEU A 285 -2.50 5.45 26.70
N PHE A 286 -2.82 5.79 25.47
CA PHE A 286 -4.18 5.98 24.99
C PHE A 286 -4.41 5.14 23.75
N LYS A 287 -5.64 4.63 23.59
CA LYS A 287 -6.02 3.80 22.46
C LYS A 287 -5.96 4.60 21.17
N THR A 288 -5.41 3.98 20.15
CA THR A 288 -5.46 4.55 18.79
C THR A 288 -6.84 4.36 18.19
N ILE A 289 -7.14 5.18 17.18
CA ILE A 289 -8.34 5.02 16.35
C ILE A 289 -8.39 3.61 15.74
N ASP A 290 -9.60 3.06 15.63
CA ASP A 290 -9.83 1.79 14.96
C ASP A 290 -9.58 1.95 13.44
N PRO A 291 -8.88 1.00 12.78
CA PRO A 291 -8.61 1.10 11.34
C PRO A 291 -9.86 1.25 10.47
N MET A 292 -10.99 0.61 10.81
CA MET A 292 -12.24 0.73 10.05
C MET A 292 -12.88 2.10 10.23
N GLU A 293 -12.76 2.72 11.41
CA GLU A 293 -13.19 4.10 11.61
C GLU A 293 -12.25 5.10 10.90
N LEU A 294 -10.95 4.84 10.90
CA LEU A 294 -9.97 5.65 10.17
C LEU A 294 -10.21 5.61 8.66
N ASN A 295 -10.57 4.45 8.12
CA ASN A 295 -10.94 4.26 6.72
C ASN A 295 -12.10 5.19 6.29
N LYS A 296 -13.12 5.37 7.15
CA LYS A 296 -14.27 6.25 6.84
C LYS A 296 -13.87 7.73 6.67
N ILE A 297 -12.85 8.18 7.39
CA ILE A 297 -12.37 9.58 7.35
C ILE A 297 -11.12 9.77 6.48
N THR A 298 -10.58 8.68 5.89
CA THR A 298 -9.46 8.74 4.94
C THR A 298 -9.71 9.69 3.76
N PRO A 299 -10.94 9.77 3.18
CA PRO A 299 -11.27 10.74 2.13
C PRO A 299 -11.01 12.21 2.47
N GLU A 300 -10.87 12.58 3.75
CA GLU A 300 -10.49 13.94 4.14
C GLU A 300 -9.02 14.28 3.87
N ILE A 301 -8.18 13.26 3.72
CA ILE A 301 -6.75 13.41 3.41
C ILE A 301 -6.52 13.16 1.93
N PHE A 302 -7.04 12.06 1.40
CA PHE A 302 -6.94 11.73 -0.02
C PHE A 302 -8.11 10.88 -0.51
N THR A 303 -8.39 10.97 -1.81
CA THR A 303 -9.30 10.07 -2.52
C THR A 303 -8.55 9.28 -3.58
N TYR A 304 -9.05 8.09 -3.94
CA TYR A 304 -8.50 7.26 -5.01
C TYR A 304 -9.62 6.86 -5.99
N GLU A 305 -9.43 7.17 -7.27
CA GLU A 305 -10.26 6.69 -8.37
C GLU A 305 -9.56 5.51 -9.05
N TYR A 306 -10.23 4.37 -9.18
CA TYR A 306 -9.70 3.21 -9.91
C TYR A 306 -9.64 3.49 -11.41
N ARG A 307 -8.51 3.18 -12.04
CA ARG A 307 -8.23 3.45 -13.45
C ARG A 307 -7.51 2.30 -14.13
N ASP A 308 -7.70 1.09 -13.63
CA ASP A 308 -7.10 -0.09 -14.24
C ASP A 308 -7.57 -0.24 -15.69
N THR A 309 -6.61 -0.56 -16.54
CA THR A 309 -6.82 -0.77 -17.97
C THR A 309 -7.03 -2.25 -18.25
N ASP A 310 -7.54 -2.57 -19.44
CA ASP A 310 -7.55 -3.92 -19.98
C ASP A 310 -6.74 -3.96 -21.27
N PRO A 311 -5.50 -4.49 -21.29
CA PRO A 311 -4.74 -5.13 -20.20
C PRO A 311 -4.29 -4.18 -19.09
N VAL A 312 -4.07 -4.72 -17.90
CA VAL A 312 -3.76 -3.94 -16.70
C VAL A 312 -2.39 -3.26 -16.77
N GLU A 313 -1.46 -3.78 -17.55
CA GLU A 313 -0.11 -3.25 -17.72
C GLU A 313 -0.02 -2.04 -18.65
N GLU A 314 -1.01 -1.84 -19.52
CA GLU A 314 -0.91 -0.86 -20.62
C GLU A 314 -1.50 0.52 -20.32
N GLU A 315 -1.14 1.51 -21.12
CA GLU A 315 -1.66 2.88 -20.97
C GLU A 315 -3.02 3.04 -21.64
N LEU A 316 -3.89 3.86 -21.05
CA LEU A 316 -5.21 4.12 -21.60
C LEU A 316 -5.09 4.74 -23.01
N GLY A 317 -5.87 4.24 -23.97
CA GLY A 317 -5.87 4.73 -25.36
C GLY A 317 -4.70 4.26 -26.22
N LYS A 318 -3.74 3.49 -25.68
CA LYS A 318 -2.64 2.91 -26.47
C LYS A 318 -3.18 1.89 -27.47
N LEU A 319 -2.57 1.82 -28.66
CA LEU A 319 -2.95 0.83 -29.68
C LEU A 319 -2.43 -0.56 -29.34
N PHE A 320 -3.30 -1.57 -29.49
CA PHE A 320 -2.89 -2.97 -29.47
C PHE A 320 -2.05 -3.30 -30.70
N THR A 321 -0.81 -3.72 -30.46
CA THR A 321 0.10 -4.31 -31.45
C THR A 321 -0.11 -5.83 -31.58
N GLU A 322 0.40 -6.45 -32.66
CA GLU A 322 0.29 -7.90 -32.90
C GLU A 322 0.93 -8.77 -31.81
N ALA A 323 1.81 -8.19 -30.96
CA ALA A 323 2.48 -8.88 -29.87
C ALA A 323 1.65 -8.97 -28.58
N TYR A 324 0.49 -8.30 -28.51
CA TYR A 324 -0.38 -8.36 -27.34
C TYR A 324 -1.35 -9.53 -27.44
N ASN A 325 -1.00 -10.64 -26.79
CA ASN A 325 -1.99 -11.62 -26.36
C ASN A 325 -2.45 -11.23 -24.95
N ASP A 326 -3.76 -11.10 -24.79
CA ASP A 326 -4.37 -11.04 -23.48
C ASP A 326 -4.68 -12.44 -22.96
N ASP A 327 -5.10 -12.49 -21.70
CA ASP A 327 -5.64 -13.66 -21.02
C ASP A 327 -7.14 -13.87 -21.27
N PHE A 328 -7.79 -12.95 -22.00
CA PHE A 328 -9.18 -13.11 -22.43
C PHE A 328 -9.24 -13.96 -23.70
N THR A 329 -9.65 -15.21 -23.53
CA THR A 329 -9.91 -16.10 -24.67
C THR A 329 -11.31 -15.82 -25.20
N ASP A 330 -11.44 -15.65 -26.52
CA ASP A 330 -12.74 -15.49 -27.15
C ASP A 330 -13.57 -16.78 -26.92
N PRO A 331 -14.73 -16.68 -26.27
CA PRO A 331 -15.52 -17.86 -25.89
C PRO A 331 -16.17 -18.55 -27.09
N ASP A 332 -16.25 -17.92 -28.26
CA ASP A 332 -16.81 -18.54 -29.46
C ASP A 332 -15.75 -19.29 -30.27
N THR A 333 -14.49 -18.84 -30.20
CA THR A 333 -13.41 -19.35 -31.07
C THR A 333 -12.31 -20.12 -30.34
N GLU A 334 -12.26 -20.07 -29.01
CA GLU A 334 -11.17 -20.64 -28.19
C GLU A 334 -9.76 -20.12 -28.56
N ALA A 335 -9.71 -19.01 -29.28
CA ALA A 335 -8.48 -18.33 -29.65
C ALA A 335 -8.24 -17.12 -28.73
N PRO A 336 -6.97 -16.69 -28.55
CA PRO A 336 -6.69 -15.39 -27.96
C PRO A 336 -7.48 -14.31 -28.70
N ARG A 337 -8.08 -13.40 -27.95
CA ARG A 337 -8.92 -12.38 -28.55
C ARG A 337 -8.08 -11.48 -29.46
N GLN A 338 -8.48 -11.38 -30.72
CA GLN A 338 -7.82 -10.47 -31.65
C GLN A 338 -8.25 -9.03 -31.38
N ARG A 339 -7.35 -8.23 -30.83
CA ARG A 339 -7.54 -6.80 -30.57
C ARG A 339 -6.67 -5.90 -31.44
N TYR A 340 -5.94 -6.45 -32.39
CA TYR A 340 -5.02 -5.68 -33.22
C TYR A 340 -5.73 -4.49 -33.89
N GLY A 341 -5.18 -3.29 -33.70
CA GLY A 341 -5.78 -2.05 -34.19
C GLY A 341 -6.81 -1.39 -33.26
N HIS A 342 -7.23 -2.04 -32.17
CA HIS A 342 -8.07 -1.43 -31.14
C HIS A 342 -7.23 -0.57 -30.19
N THR A 343 -7.89 0.24 -29.36
CA THR A 343 -7.25 1.00 -28.28
C THR A 343 -7.56 0.40 -26.90
N VAL A 344 -6.58 0.48 -26.00
CA VAL A 344 -6.69 0.04 -24.59
C VAL A 344 -7.76 0.89 -23.88
N GLY A 345 -8.71 0.23 -23.22
CA GLY A 345 -9.76 0.86 -22.42
C GLY A 345 -9.63 0.49 -20.94
N PHE A 346 -10.62 0.87 -20.12
CA PHE A 346 -10.69 0.42 -18.73
C PHE A 346 -11.03 -1.06 -18.60
N LEU A 347 -10.66 -1.61 -17.45
CA LEU A 347 -11.05 -2.91 -16.99
C LEU A 347 -12.57 -2.98 -16.76
N ARG A 348 -13.21 -4.01 -17.32
CA ARG A 348 -14.67 -4.21 -17.27
C ARG A 348 -15.05 -5.41 -16.43
N GLN A 349 -16.20 -5.33 -15.78
CA GLN A 349 -16.80 -6.42 -15.03
C GLN A 349 -17.07 -7.61 -15.95
N LYS A 350 -16.66 -8.81 -15.52
CA LYS A 350 -16.74 -10.07 -16.30
C LYS A 350 -16.07 -9.99 -17.69
N ARG A 351 -15.25 -8.95 -17.91
CA ARG A 351 -14.55 -8.64 -19.17
C ARG A 351 -15.42 -8.64 -20.43
N SER A 352 -16.71 -8.35 -20.28
CA SER A 352 -17.59 -8.16 -21.44
C SER A 352 -17.18 -6.91 -22.23
N LEU A 353 -17.36 -6.97 -23.56
CA LEU A 353 -17.19 -5.81 -24.45
C LEU A 353 -18.46 -5.03 -24.69
N ASP A 354 -19.56 -5.47 -24.09
CA ASP A 354 -20.82 -4.80 -24.22
C ASP A 354 -20.71 -3.38 -23.65
N VAL A 355 -21.20 -2.42 -24.44
CA VAL A 355 -21.30 -1.01 -24.06
C VAL A 355 -22.16 -0.90 -22.80
N GLY A 356 -21.66 -0.17 -21.80
CA GLY A 356 -22.36 0.04 -20.53
C GLY A 356 -22.09 -1.01 -19.44
N SER A 357 -21.19 -1.97 -19.69
CA SER A 357 -20.69 -2.85 -18.64
C SER A 357 -19.98 -2.04 -17.54
N ASP A 358 -20.26 -2.35 -16.27
CA ASP A 358 -19.63 -1.69 -15.13
C ASP A 358 -18.10 -1.92 -15.12
N MET A 359 -17.35 -0.93 -14.62
CA MET A 359 -15.89 -1.03 -14.52
C MET A 359 -15.50 -1.90 -13.33
N ASP A 360 -14.55 -2.82 -13.52
CA ASP A 360 -13.99 -3.59 -12.41
C ASP A 360 -12.95 -2.75 -11.65
N ARG A 361 -12.66 -3.12 -10.41
CA ARG A 361 -11.72 -2.42 -9.51
C ARG A 361 -10.64 -3.39 -9.07
N LEU A 362 -9.44 -3.23 -9.63
CA LEU A 362 -8.25 -3.94 -9.18
C LEU A 362 -7.36 -3.05 -8.34
N GLY A 363 -7.04 -1.85 -8.80
CA GLY A 363 -6.24 -0.82 -8.14
C GLY A 363 -4.73 -0.94 -8.35
N PHE A 364 -4.28 -1.58 -9.43
CA PHE A 364 -2.89 -1.46 -9.90
C PHE A 364 -2.61 -0.06 -10.46
N LYS A 365 -3.63 0.59 -11.04
CA LYS A 365 -3.58 1.96 -11.53
C LYS A 365 -4.76 2.79 -11.02
N GLY A 366 -4.50 4.04 -10.66
CA GLY A 366 -5.56 4.95 -10.24
C GLY A 366 -5.11 6.38 -9.99
N MET A 367 -6.08 7.28 -9.88
CA MET A 367 -5.83 8.70 -9.63
C MET A 367 -6.06 9.03 -8.16
N MET A 368 -5.01 9.54 -7.52
CA MET A 368 -5.08 10.14 -6.20
C MET A 368 -5.31 11.64 -6.28
N GLN A 369 -6.16 12.15 -5.39
CA GLN A 369 -6.29 13.59 -5.13
C GLN A 369 -6.12 13.84 -3.64
N PHE A 370 -5.33 14.84 -3.27
CA PHE A 370 -5.03 15.18 -1.88
C PHE A 370 -5.77 16.44 -1.47
N HIS A 371 -6.34 16.43 -0.26
CA HIS A 371 -7.28 17.45 0.21
C HIS A 371 -6.75 18.27 1.39
N ARG A 372 -5.63 17.84 1.98
CA ARG A 372 -5.02 18.44 3.17
C ARG A 372 -3.50 18.51 3.05
N SER A 373 -2.91 19.65 3.41
CA SER A 373 -1.44 19.86 3.49
C SER A 373 -0.91 19.80 4.93
N ASP A 374 0.41 19.95 5.07
CA ASP A 374 1.15 19.87 6.33
C ASP A 374 0.92 18.53 7.03
N ILE A 375 0.94 17.45 6.26
CA ILE A 375 0.64 16.11 6.76
C ILE A 375 1.60 15.08 6.17
N ALA A 376 2.25 14.31 7.03
CA ALA A 376 2.92 13.06 6.71
C ALA A 376 2.04 11.90 7.17
N PHE A 377 1.84 10.90 6.31
CA PHE A 377 1.12 9.68 6.65
C PHE A 377 1.70 8.47 5.90
N GLN A 378 1.25 7.28 6.28
CA GLN A 378 1.60 6.04 5.60
C GLN A 378 0.40 5.62 4.77
N LEU A 379 0.50 5.68 3.44
CA LEU A 379 -0.50 5.12 2.55
C LEU A 379 -0.41 3.60 2.65
N GLN A 380 -1.39 2.97 3.29
CA GLN A 380 -1.44 1.52 3.37
C GLN A 380 -2.04 0.97 2.08
N VAL A 381 -1.30 0.12 1.39
CA VAL A 381 -1.70 -0.55 0.16
C VAL A 381 -1.91 -2.02 0.45
N ARG A 382 -3.11 -2.52 0.18
CA ARG A 382 -3.51 -3.91 0.46
C ARG A 382 -4.11 -4.57 -0.75
N ILE A 383 -3.50 -5.62 -1.30
CA ILE A 383 -4.19 -6.53 -2.21
C ILE A 383 -4.94 -7.54 -1.36
N CYS A 384 -6.26 -7.43 -1.33
CA CYS A 384 -7.11 -8.35 -0.59
C CYS A 384 -7.58 -9.51 -1.46
N HIS A 385 -7.48 -10.73 -0.92
CA HIS A 385 -7.99 -11.95 -1.52
C HIS A 385 -9.37 -12.29 -0.90
N ILE A 386 -10.43 -11.83 -1.55
CA ILE A 386 -11.82 -11.87 -1.11
C ILE A 386 -12.45 -13.22 -1.51
N MET A 387 -12.31 -14.20 -0.64
CA MET A 387 -12.74 -15.59 -0.89
C MET A 387 -14.20 -15.87 -0.58
N ASN A 388 -14.85 -15.03 0.23
CA ASN A 388 -16.23 -15.26 0.62
C ASN A 388 -17.20 -14.92 -0.53
N LYS A 389 -18.34 -15.61 -0.54
CA LYS A 389 -19.49 -15.28 -1.39
C LYS A 389 -20.58 -14.60 -0.55
N GLY A 390 -21.45 -13.86 -1.21
CA GLY A 390 -22.57 -13.15 -0.58
C GLY A 390 -23.73 -12.96 -1.56
N GLN A 391 -24.83 -12.40 -1.08
CA GLN A 391 -26.00 -12.11 -1.91
C GLN A 391 -26.15 -10.61 -2.15
N GLN A 392 -26.40 -10.21 -3.39
CA GLN A 392 -26.77 -8.83 -3.73
C GLN A 392 -28.22 -8.55 -3.32
N HIS A 393 -29.12 -9.51 -3.56
CA HIS A 393 -30.51 -9.45 -3.13
C HIS A 393 -30.96 -10.77 -2.48
N ALA A 394 -31.96 -10.68 -1.61
CA ALA A 394 -32.52 -11.86 -0.95
C ALA A 394 -33.14 -12.83 -1.97
N GLY A 395 -32.70 -14.09 -1.95
CA GLY A 395 -33.20 -15.14 -2.84
C GLY A 395 -32.44 -15.30 -4.16
N GLU A 396 -31.42 -14.47 -4.42
CA GLU A 396 -30.52 -14.65 -5.57
C GLU A 396 -29.38 -15.63 -5.26
N SER A 397 -28.76 -16.16 -6.33
CA SER A 397 -27.53 -16.94 -6.20
C SER A 397 -26.42 -16.11 -5.56
N GLU A 398 -25.61 -16.75 -4.74
CA GLU A 398 -24.43 -16.10 -4.17
C GLU A 398 -23.45 -15.69 -5.28
N LYS A 399 -22.81 -14.54 -5.09
CA LYS A 399 -21.76 -13.98 -5.94
C LYS A 399 -20.50 -13.74 -5.11
N PRO A 400 -19.31 -13.61 -5.73
CA PRO A 400 -18.11 -13.22 -5.00
C PRO A 400 -18.35 -11.93 -4.21
N ALA A 401 -17.95 -11.88 -2.94
CA ALA A 401 -18.30 -10.79 -2.03
C ALA A 401 -17.71 -9.43 -2.44
N LYS A 402 -16.69 -9.44 -3.30
CA LYS A 402 -16.19 -8.26 -4.03
C LYS A 402 -17.31 -7.48 -4.74
N TYR A 403 -18.37 -8.15 -5.18
CA TYR A 403 -19.52 -7.58 -5.89
C TYR A 403 -20.79 -7.55 -5.03
N CYS A 404 -20.69 -7.47 -3.70
CA CYS A 404 -21.85 -7.52 -2.81
C CYS A 404 -22.08 -6.23 -2.02
N ASN A 405 -21.52 -5.09 -2.44
CA ASN A 405 -21.81 -3.80 -1.83
C ASN A 405 -23.21 -3.31 -2.25
N THR A 406 -24.23 -3.69 -1.49
CA THR A 406 -25.63 -3.33 -1.78
C THR A 406 -25.91 -1.83 -1.73
N ASN A 407 -25.06 -1.05 -1.04
CA ASN A 407 -25.14 0.40 -1.02
C ASN A 407 -24.59 1.05 -2.30
N ASN A 408 -23.99 0.26 -3.20
CA ASN A 408 -23.36 0.71 -4.44
C ASN A 408 -23.93 -0.01 -5.67
N SER A 409 -25.24 -0.28 -5.66
CA SER A 409 -25.94 -1.00 -6.74
C SER A 409 -25.89 -0.28 -8.09
N GLU A 410 -25.72 1.04 -8.10
CA GLU A 410 -25.60 1.87 -9.32
C GLU A 410 -24.21 1.78 -9.98
N HIS A 411 -23.23 1.15 -9.33
CA HIS A 411 -21.85 1.00 -9.81
C HIS A 411 -21.34 -0.44 -9.64
N GLY A 412 -22.14 -1.40 -10.10
CA GLY A 412 -21.73 -2.81 -10.16
C GLY A 412 -21.56 -3.51 -8.80
N PHE A 413 -22.08 -2.93 -7.72
CA PHE A 413 -21.99 -3.46 -6.34
C PHE A 413 -20.55 -3.61 -5.82
N LEU A 414 -19.62 -2.81 -6.36
CA LEU A 414 -18.21 -2.85 -5.99
C LEU A 414 -17.92 -2.01 -4.73
N TRP A 415 -16.80 -2.31 -4.08
CA TRP A 415 -16.35 -1.58 -2.89
C TRP A 415 -15.42 -0.43 -3.28
N ASP A 416 -15.54 0.71 -2.60
CA ASP A 416 -14.60 1.84 -2.78
C ASP A 416 -13.25 1.57 -2.13
N PHE A 417 -12.24 2.37 -2.49
CA PHE A 417 -10.84 2.18 -2.08
C PHE A 417 -10.64 2.09 -0.57
N ASN A 418 -11.46 2.78 0.22
CA ASN A 418 -11.39 2.83 1.67
C ASN A 418 -12.42 1.92 2.35
N GLN A 419 -13.17 1.10 1.62
CA GLN A 419 -14.23 0.26 2.16
C GLN A 419 -13.79 -1.20 2.37
N LEU A 420 -12.58 -1.42 2.86
CA LEU A 420 -12.15 -2.76 3.29
C LEU A 420 -13.10 -3.27 4.38
N GLN A 421 -13.63 -4.49 4.23
CA GLN A 421 -14.62 -5.04 5.15
C GLN A 421 -13.98 -5.73 6.36
N PRO A 422 -14.65 -5.70 7.53
CA PRO A 422 -14.26 -6.53 8.67
C PRO A 422 -14.28 -8.01 8.29
N GLY A 423 -13.21 -8.73 8.63
CA GLY A 423 -13.07 -10.17 8.31
C GLY A 423 -12.45 -10.47 6.94
N TRP A 424 -12.11 -9.44 6.16
CA TRP A 424 -11.23 -9.58 5.00
C TRP A 424 -9.79 -9.34 5.42
N ASP A 425 -9.19 -10.35 6.04
CA ASP A 425 -7.84 -10.34 6.62
C ASP A 425 -6.83 -11.21 5.85
N SER A 426 -7.27 -11.80 4.74
CA SER A 426 -6.43 -12.50 3.76
C SER A 426 -5.94 -11.49 2.72
N PHE A 427 -4.62 -11.28 2.71
CA PHE A 427 -3.96 -10.35 1.80
C PHE A 427 -2.82 -11.04 1.05
N ASP A 428 -2.77 -10.81 -0.26
CA ASP A 428 -1.61 -11.20 -1.07
C ASP A 428 -0.44 -10.25 -0.87
N ILE A 429 -0.71 -9.00 -0.48
CA ILE A 429 0.31 -8.10 0.05
C ILE A 429 -0.33 -7.01 0.91
N ASP A 430 0.32 -6.62 2.02
CA ASP A 430 -0.04 -5.47 2.86
C ASP A 430 1.23 -4.65 3.18
N TYR A 431 1.38 -3.47 2.57
CA TYR A 431 2.59 -2.65 2.75
C TYR A 431 2.30 -1.14 2.79
N PRO A 432 3.09 -0.37 3.58
CA PRO A 432 2.96 1.08 3.63
C PRO A 432 3.87 1.78 2.61
N LEU A 433 3.37 2.86 2.02
CA LEU A 433 4.14 3.84 1.26
C LEU A 433 4.11 5.19 1.99
N SER A 434 5.26 5.81 2.24
CA SER A 434 5.29 7.11 2.94
C SER A 434 4.86 8.24 2.00
N VAL A 435 3.93 9.07 2.46
CA VAL A 435 3.45 10.25 1.72
C VAL A 435 3.54 11.49 2.61
N ARG A 436 4.01 12.60 2.04
CA ARG A 436 3.94 13.94 2.63
C ARG A 436 3.19 14.88 1.69
N VAL A 437 2.10 15.46 2.18
CA VAL A 437 1.41 16.54 1.46
C VAL A 437 2.02 17.86 1.90
N ILE A 438 2.95 18.36 1.10
CA ILE A 438 3.88 19.43 1.49
C ILE A 438 3.28 20.83 1.37
N ALA A 439 2.26 21.03 0.55
CA ALA A 439 1.62 22.33 0.33
C ALA A 439 0.17 22.17 -0.15
N ASN A 440 -0.59 23.26 -0.13
CA ASN A 440 -1.95 23.33 -0.65
C ASN A 440 -2.12 24.57 -1.53
N THR A 441 -2.71 24.42 -2.72
CA THR A 441 -2.99 25.55 -3.62
C THR A 441 -4.06 26.49 -3.04
N LYS A 442 -4.97 25.98 -2.20
CA LYS A 442 -6.03 26.77 -1.53
C LYS A 442 -5.49 27.77 -0.49
N ASP A 443 -4.26 27.57 -0.02
CA ASP A 443 -3.59 28.50 0.90
C ASP A 443 -3.11 29.79 0.20
N GLY A 444 -3.20 29.85 -1.14
CA GLY A 444 -2.72 30.96 -1.95
C GLY A 444 -1.25 30.84 -2.33
N GLU A 445 -0.84 31.61 -3.35
CA GLU A 445 0.48 31.52 -3.99
C GLU A 445 1.64 31.63 -3.02
N ASP A 446 1.65 32.67 -2.18
CA ASP A 446 2.77 32.98 -1.28
C ASP A 446 3.01 31.85 -0.28
N LYS A 447 1.94 31.41 0.40
CA LYS A 447 2.04 30.36 1.41
C LYS A 447 2.37 29.01 0.78
N CYS A 448 1.72 28.66 -0.33
CA CYS A 448 1.99 27.42 -1.07
C CYS A 448 3.48 27.35 -1.48
N PHE A 449 4.03 28.43 -2.03
CA PHE A 449 5.43 28.51 -2.40
C PHE A 449 6.37 28.35 -1.19
N GLU A 450 6.13 29.09 -0.10
CA GLU A 450 6.98 29.02 1.09
C GLU A 450 6.97 27.62 1.72
N ASP A 451 5.83 26.93 1.71
CA ASP A 451 5.74 25.55 2.20
C ASP A 451 6.50 24.57 1.29
N VAL A 452 6.39 24.69 -0.05
CA VAL A 452 7.18 23.88 -1.00
C VAL A 452 8.69 24.13 -0.85
N LYS A 453 9.10 25.39 -0.71
CA LYS A 453 10.50 25.81 -0.64
C LYS A 453 11.26 25.19 0.53
N ARG A 454 10.57 24.80 1.61
CA ARG A 454 11.17 24.07 2.75
C ARG A 454 11.75 22.72 2.33
N PHE A 455 11.15 22.07 1.33
CA PHE A 455 11.57 20.76 0.82
C PHE A 455 12.35 20.88 -0.49
N TYR A 456 12.01 21.89 -1.31
CA TYR A 456 12.63 22.15 -2.61
C TYR A 456 13.16 23.59 -2.67
N PRO A 457 14.33 23.90 -2.07
CA PRO A 457 14.84 25.27 -1.95
C PRO A 457 15.12 25.97 -3.28
N ALA A 458 15.35 25.18 -4.33
CA ALA A 458 15.60 25.66 -5.70
C ALA A 458 14.32 25.90 -6.51
N ALA A 459 13.14 25.67 -5.95
CA ALA A 459 11.87 25.88 -6.65
C ALA A 459 11.72 27.34 -7.12
N ASP A 460 11.41 27.53 -8.40
CA ASP A 460 11.01 28.84 -8.92
C ASP A 460 9.52 29.09 -8.65
N LYS A 461 9.22 30.25 -8.05
CA LYS A 461 7.87 30.59 -7.60
C LYS A 461 6.87 30.70 -8.77
N ALA A 462 7.24 31.45 -9.81
CA ALA A 462 6.35 31.70 -10.94
C ALA A 462 6.09 30.41 -11.74
N GLN A 463 7.14 29.62 -11.96
CA GLN A 463 7.06 28.32 -12.62
C GLN A 463 6.20 27.35 -11.82
N LEU A 464 6.42 27.25 -10.50
CA LEU A 464 5.63 26.39 -9.61
C LEU A 464 4.15 26.79 -9.64
N TRP A 465 3.84 28.07 -9.44
CA TRP A 465 2.45 28.51 -9.36
C TRP A 465 1.70 28.29 -10.68
N ARG A 466 2.37 28.57 -11.82
CA ARG A 466 1.81 28.29 -13.15
C ARG A 466 1.57 26.79 -13.35
N MET A 467 2.49 25.93 -12.92
CA MET A 467 2.33 24.47 -13.01
C MET A 467 1.11 23.99 -12.21
N LEU A 468 0.86 24.55 -11.03
CA LEU A 468 -0.22 24.11 -10.14
C LEU A 468 -1.60 24.67 -10.49
N THR A 469 -1.67 25.87 -11.09
CA THR A 469 -2.95 26.57 -11.37
C THR A 469 -3.32 26.61 -12.85
N GLN A 470 -2.35 26.42 -13.74
CA GLN A 470 -2.53 26.35 -15.20
C GLN A 470 -1.82 25.12 -15.77
N PRO A 471 -2.09 23.91 -15.23
CA PRO A 471 -1.30 22.71 -15.56
C PRO A 471 -1.32 22.40 -17.05
N ARG A 472 -2.46 22.57 -17.72
CA ARG A 472 -2.57 22.34 -19.17
C ARG A 472 -1.58 23.19 -19.99
N ASP A 473 -1.52 24.48 -19.70
CA ASP A 473 -0.65 25.41 -20.43
C ASP A 473 0.82 25.22 -20.05
N PHE A 474 1.08 24.80 -18.81
CA PHE A 474 2.43 24.48 -18.36
C PHE A 474 2.97 23.20 -19.01
N PHE A 475 2.17 22.13 -19.04
CA PHE A 475 2.61 20.82 -19.48
C PHE A 475 2.51 20.58 -21.00
N ILE A 476 1.95 21.53 -21.78
CA ILE A 476 1.89 21.41 -23.25
C ILE A 476 3.28 21.24 -23.89
N GLN A 477 4.31 21.80 -23.27
CA GLN A 477 5.71 21.66 -23.70
C GLN A 477 6.25 20.23 -23.50
N TYR A 478 5.59 19.43 -22.66
CA TYR A 478 5.96 18.07 -22.30
C TYR A 478 5.02 17.01 -22.88
N ARG A 479 4.21 17.34 -23.88
CA ARG A 479 3.18 16.45 -24.46
C ARG A 479 3.69 15.09 -24.97
N GLN A 480 4.99 14.96 -25.26
CA GLN A 480 5.59 13.68 -25.69
C GLN A 480 5.85 12.71 -24.52
N ASN A 481 5.72 13.18 -23.29
CA ASN A 481 5.95 12.40 -22.06
C ASN A 481 4.64 12.14 -21.31
N VAL A 482 3.50 12.29 -21.99
CA VAL A 482 2.19 12.05 -21.38
C VAL A 482 1.94 10.55 -21.25
N VAL A 483 1.44 10.14 -20.09
CA VAL A 483 0.92 8.82 -19.80
C VAL A 483 -0.56 9.00 -19.45
N LEU A 484 -1.44 8.39 -20.24
CA LEU A 484 -2.87 8.52 -20.05
C LEU A 484 -3.35 7.49 -19.02
N MET A 485 -4.06 7.99 -18.01
CA MET A 485 -4.75 7.19 -16.99
C MET A 485 -6.24 7.45 -17.02
#